data_AF-A0A8D0FLL4-F1
#
_entry.id   AF-A0A8D0FLL4-F1
#
_cell.length_a   1.000
_cell.length_b   1.000
_cell.length_c   1.000
_cell.angle_alpha   90.00
_cell.angle_beta   90.00
_cell.angle_gamma   90.00
#
_symmetry.space_group_name_H-M   'P 1'
#
loop_
_entity.id
_entity.type
_entity.pdbx_description
1 polymer ?
#
loop_
_entity_poly.entity_id
_entity_poly.type
_entity_poly.pdbx_seq_one_letter_code
_entity_poly.pdbx_strand_id
1 'polypeptide(L)'
;PLRRPGSLRFAVYRNRDAAHPRRKHRRILVRARQAETERLSYVGDNFSSGVMASDALCRYFVGVLDKDSGQMEVYNAEIFNMQPLLNVSTILPLCNEDADKPEDVYKFEDILSPAEYEALQAPAAAFVNITAEEIAKKTEDKSHCSFVLEELKFLPTDEKSRDHKARCLWFLDTLIKFSYLKVIKKKYPMGPECPHIISRKLMKNFTSLTYNNGSVQNLISASMKTKITAYVIALALHINNFQTDLTVLQNDMKLQESRMTDIARAMRLKISKVKGLLGLENDHNHKLGTLSLPLPVQKASGNQQKRKKMN
;
A
#
# COMPACT_ATOMS: atom_id res chain seq x y z
N PRO A 1 -34.46 -2.05 -7.81
CA PRO A 1 -34.18 -1.65 -9.20
C PRO A 1 -32.74 -1.10 -9.35
N LEU A 2 -31.83 -1.90 -9.89
CA LEU A 2 -30.47 -1.44 -10.21
C LEU A 2 -30.56 -0.44 -11.36
N ARG A 3 -30.21 0.83 -11.10
CA ARG A 3 -30.07 1.86 -12.15
C ARG A 3 -29.10 1.34 -13.21
N ARG A 4 -29.43 1.52 -14.50
CA ARG A 4 -28.48 1.29 -15.60
C ARG A 4 -27.21 2.08 -15.27
N PRO A 5 -26.04 1.43 -15.08
CA PRO A 5 -24.81 2.17 -14.98
C PRO A 5 -24.64 2.93 -16.30
N GLY A 6 -24.33 4.22 -16.24
CA GLY A 6 -24.01 5.02 -17.42
C GLY A 6 -22.95 4.32 -18.27
N SER A 7 -22.91 4.62 -19.57
CA SER A 7 -22.03 4.00 -20.58
C SER A 7 -20.66 3.61 -20.01
N LEU A 8 -20.46 2.32 -19.71
CA LEU A 8 -19.18 1.78 -19.26
C LEU A 8 -18.22 1.80 -20.46
N ARG A 9 -17.23 2.71 -20.44
CA ARG A 9 -16.20 2.81 -21.49
C ARG A 9 -15.00 1.98 -21.09
N PHE A 10 -14.65 1.07 -21.99
CA PHE A 10 -13.43 0.28 -21.90
C PHE A 10 -12.47 0.72 -23.00
N ALA A 11 -11.17 0.73 -22.70
CA ALA A 11 -10.11 0.91 -23.67
C ALA A 11 -9.32 -0.39 -23.81
N VAL A 12 -9.21 -0.90 -25.04
CA VAL A 12 -8.45 -2.12 -25.33
C VAL A 12 -7.11 -1.74 -25.96
N TYR A 13 -6.04 -2.33 -25.46
CA TYR A 13 -4.68 -2.17 -25.98
C TYR A 13 -4.13 -3.53 -26.42
N ARG A 14 -3.36 -3.54 -27.51
CA ARG A 14 -2.66 -4.72 -28.01
C ARG A 14 -1.16 -4.51 -28.08
N ASN A 15 -0.41 -5.61 -28.07
CA ASN A 15 1.03 -5.55 -28.33
C ASN A 15 1.30 -5.07 -29.76
N ARG A 16 2.34 -4.24 -29.95
CA ARG A 16 2.81 -3.80 -31.28
C ARG A 16 3.54 -4.90 -32.02
N ASP A 17 4.23 -5.78 -31.30
CA ASP A 17 4.97 -6.91 -31.86
C ASP A 17 4.00 -8.09 -32.09
N ALA A 18 3.33 -8.04 -33.24
CA ALA A 18 2.39 -9.07 -33.68
C ALA A 18 3.07 -10.24 -34.43
N ALA A 19 4.36 -10.11 -34.74
CA ALA A 19 5.13 -11.13 -35.46
C ALA A 19 5.43 -12.34 -34.55
N HIS A 20 5.60 -12.12 -33.25
CA HIS A 20 5.86 -13.19 -32.30
C HIS A 20 4.58 -13.96 -31.94
N PRO A 21 4.48 -15.29 -32.21
CA PRO A 21 3.24 -16.07 -32.05
C PRO A 21 2.63 -16.02 -30.64
N ARG A 22 3.49 -16.02 -29.60
CA ARG A 22 3.09 -15.95 -28.19
C ARG A 22 2.66 -14.55 -27.71
N ARG A 23 2.93 -13.50 -28.49
CA ARG A 23 2.64 -12.10 -28.12
C ARG A 23 1.50 -11.49 -28.92
N LYS A 24 1.16 -12.08 -30.08
CA LYS A 24 0.08 -11.66 -30.99
C LYS A 24 -1.29 -11.54 -30.32
N HIS A 25 -1.62 -12.42 -29.37
CA HIS A 25 -2.92 -12.45 -28.68
C HIS A 25 -2.95 -11.71 -27.34
N ARG A 26 -1.84 -11.08 -26.93
CA ARG A 26 -1.79 -10.34 -25.68
C ARG A 26 -2.58 -9.04 -25.78
N ARG A 27 -3.53 -8.86 -24.86
CA ARG A 27 -4.38 -7.68 -24.76
C ARG A 27 -4.40 -7.16 -23.33
N ILE A 28 -4.65 -5.86 -23.21
CA ILE A 28 -4.89 -5.18 -21.95
C ILE A 28 -6.21 -4.45 -22.07
N LEU A 29 -7.12 -4.69 -21.14
CA LEU A 29 -8.40 -4.04 -21.02
C LEU A 29 -8.34 -3.04 -19.87
N VAL A 30 -8.60 -1.76 -20.14
CA VAL A 30 -8.60 -0.71 -19.13
C VAL A 30 -10.00 -0.13 -19.00
N ARG A 31 -10.56 -0.18 -17.81
CA ARG A 31 -11.72 0.62 -17.43
C ARG A 31 -11.23 1.85 -16.68
N ALA A 32 -11.38 3.01 -17.32
CA ALA A 32 -11.13 4.29 -16.68
C ALA A 32 -12.39 4.78 -15.96
N ARG A 33 -12.19 5.36 -14.77
CA ARG A 33 -13.20 6.13 -14.05
C ARG A 33 -13.76 7.24 -14.96
N GLN A 34 -15.07 7.31 -15.15
CA GLN A 34 -15.70 8.39 -15.92
C GLN A 34 -16.28 9.52 -15.07
N ALA A 35 -16.54 9.26 -13.79
CA ALA A 35 -17.13 10.22 -12.87
C ALA A 35 -16.48 10.17 -11.50
N GLU A 36 -16.46 11.30 -10.81
CA GLU A 36 -15.90 11.52 -9.47
C GLU A 36 -16.58 10.71 -8.35
N THR A 37 -17.64 9.96 -8.68
CA THR A 37 -18.37 9.05 -7.78
C THR A 37 -17.99 7.57 -7.95
N GLU A 38 -17.39 7.17 -9.08
CA GLU A 38 -16.92 5.79 -9.31
C GLU A 38 -15.59 5.55 -8.59
N ARG A 39 -15.51 4.62 -7.64
CA ARG A 39 -14.35 4.54 -6.74
C ARG A 39 -13.11 3.82 -7.30
N LEU A 40 -13.23 3.10 -8.42
CA LEU A 40 -12.20 2.16 -8.89
C LEU A 40 -12.04 2.17 -10.41
N SER A 41 -10.81 2.39 -10.87
CA SER A 41 -10.37 2.01 -12.22
C SER A 41 -10.00 0.53 -12.21
N TYR A 42 -10.09 -0.16 -13.35
CA TYR A 42 -9.68 -1.56 -13.47
C TYR A 42 -8.77 -1.74 -14.67
N VAL A 43 -7.77 -2.60 -14.53
CA VAL A 43 -6.92 -3.07 -15.62
C VAL A 43 -6.97 -4.59 -15.60
N GLY A 44 -7.32 -5.20 -16.71
CA GLY A 44 -7.17 -6.63 -16.90
C GLY A 44 -6.26 -6.95 -18.05
N ASP A 45 -5.69 -8.15 -17.98
CA ASP A 45 -4.85 -8.71 -19.03
C ASP A 45 -5.17 -10.19 -19.22
N ASN A 46 -4.75 -10.73 -20.36
CA ASN A 46 -4.98 -12.11 -20.76
C ASN A 46 -3.65 -12.91 -20.86
N PHE A 47 -2.58 -12.47 -20.20
CA PHE A 47 -1.24 -13.06 -20.39
C PHE A 47 -0.34 -13.12 -19.14
N SER A 48 -0.79 -12.60 -17.99
CA SER A 48 -0.06 -12.60 -16.73
C SER A 48 -0.20 -13.94 -15.99
N SER A 49 0.61 -14.13 -14.95
CA SER A 49 0.71 -15.37 -14.16
C SER A 49 -0.55 -15.75 -13.37
N GLY A 50 -1.59 -14.91 -13.37
CA GLY A 50 -2.90 -15.22 -12.79
C GLY A 50 -3.85 -15.93 -13.75
N VAL A 51 -3.48 -16.05 -15.03
CA VAL A 51 -4.20 -16.84 -16.04
C VAL A 51 -3.88 -18.31 -15.78
N MET A 52 -4.89 -19.14 -15.52
CA MET A 52 -4.65 -20.58 -15.33
C MET A 52 -4.01 -21.15 -16.59
N ALA A 53 -3.08 -22.11 -16.45
CA ALA A 53 -2.40 -22.71 -17.61
C ALA A 53 -3.36 -23.32 -18.64
N SER A 54 -4.58 -23.67 -18.22
CA SER A 54 -5.70 -24.11 -19.06
C SER A 54 -6.20 -23.03 -20.03
N ASP A 55 -6.26 -21.77 -19.60
CA ASP A 55 -6.88 -20.70 -20.39
C ASP A 55 -6.02 -20.30 -21.60
N ALA A 56 -4.71 -20.59 -21.55
CA ALA A 56 -3.81 -20.41 -22.68
C ALA A 56 -4.03 -21.44 -23.81
N LEU A 57 -4.70 -22.56 -23.50
CA LEU A 57 -4.99 -23.65 -24.45
C LEU A 57 -6.46 -23.66 -24.90
N CYS A 58 -7.35 -22.96 -24.19
CA CYS A 58 -8.78 -22.91 -24.48
C CYS A 58 -9.15 -21.73 -25.38
N ARG A 59 -10.04 -21.95 -26.34
CA ARG A 59 -10.74 -20.90 -27.09
C ARG A 59 -12.15 -20.75 -26.54
N TYR A 60 -12.52 -19.53 -26.19
CA TYR A 60 -13.84 -19.23 -25.65
C TYR A 60 -14.72 -18.60 -26.72
N PHE A 61 -16.00 -18.94 -26.66
CA PHE A 61 -17.01 -18.40 -27.57
C PHE A 61 -18.24 -17.96 -26.77
N VAL A 62 -18.90 -16.92 -27.26
CA VAL A 62 -20.21 -16.46 -26.76
C VAL A 62 -21.23 -16.78 -27.84
N GLY A 63 -22.22 -17.60 -27.49
CA GLY A 63 -23.36 -17.92 -28.35
C GLY A 63 -24.55 -17.01 -28.05
N VAL A 64 -25.17 -16.45 -29.08
CA VAL A 64 -26.46 -15.75 -29.02
C VAL A 64 -27.49 -16.63 -29.73
N LEU A 65 -28.41 -17.21 -28.97
CA LEU A 65 -29.45 -18.11 -29.48
C LEU A 65 -30.75 -17.32 -29.69
N ASP A 66 -31.22 -17.31 -30.93
CA ASP A 66 -32.58 -16.90 -31.25
C ASP A 66 -33.53 -18.06 -30.94
N LYS A 67 -34.47 -17.83 -30.01
CA LYS A 67 -35.34 -18.89 -29.48
C LYS A 67 -36.46 -19.28 -30.44
N ASP A 68 -36.84 -18.39 -31.35
CA ASP A 68 -37.97 -18.57 -32.25
C ASP A 68 -37.55 -19.34 -33.51
N SER A 69 -36.35 -19.04 -34.03
CA SER A 69 -35.75 -19.73 -35.17
C SER A 69 -34.86 -20.92 -34.81
N GLY A 70 -34.44 -21.01 -33.54
CA GLY A 70 -33.49 -22.03 -33.06
C GLY A 70 -32.05 -21.84 -33.56
N GLN A 71 -31.74 -20.73 -34.22
CA GLN A 71 -30.41 -20.45 -34.75
C GLN A 71 -29.50 -19.79 -33.70
N MET A 72 -28.23 -20.20 -33.68
CA MET A 72 -27.23 -19.68 -32.75
C MET A 72 -26.08 -18.99 -33.48
N GLU A 73 -25.88 -17.71 -33.19
CA GLU A 73 -24.70 -16.96 -33.63
C GLU A 73 -23.56 -17.13 -32.62
N VAL A 74 -22.36 -17.44 -33.09
CA VAL A 74 -21.21 -17.74 -32.23
C VAL A 74 -20.09 -16.74 -32.46
N TYR A 75 -19.66 -16.07 -31.38
CA TYR A 75 -18.65 -15.03 -31.39
C TYR A 75 -17.40 -15.46 -30.61
N ASN A 76 -16.20 -15.22 -31.16
CA ASN A 76 -14.96 -15.44 -30.42
C ASN A 76 -14.88 -14.51 -29.21
N ALA A 77 -14.44 -15.04 -28.06
CA ALA A 77 -14.30 -14.29 -26.83
C ALA A 77 -12.90 -14.43 -26.23
N GLU A 78 -12.39 -13.33 -25.67
CA GLU A 78 -11.15 -13.29 -24.90
C GLU A 78 -11.49 -13.09 -23.41
N ILE A 79 -10.86 -13.89 -22.54
CA ILE A 79 -11.01 -13.74 -21.09
C ILE A 79 -9.92 -12.80 -20.57
N PHE A 80 -10.34 -11.84 -19.73
CA PHE A 80 -9.45 -10.88 -19.07
C PHE A 80 -9.51 -11.06 -17.56
N ASN A 81 -8.36 -11.20 -16.92
CA ASN A 81 -8.24 -11.18 -15.47
C ASN A 81 -8.16 -9.74 -14.99
N MET A 82 -9.29 -9.19 -14.53
CA MET A 82 -9.40 -7.80 -14.11
C MET A 82 -8.84 -7.58 -12.70
N GLN A 83 -7.99 -6.56 -12.54
CA GLN A 83 -7.47 -6.09 -11.27
C GLN A 83 -7.82 -4.62 -11.05
N PRO A 84 -8.14 -4.19 -9.83
CA PRO A 84 -8.37 -2.78 -9.54
C PRO A 84 -7.07 -1.98 -9.71
N LEU A 85 -7.11 -0.95 -10.55
CA LEU A 85 -6.04 0.03 -10.71
C LEU A 85 -6.21 1.11 -9.63
N LEU A 86 -5.36 1.02 -8.61
CA LEU A 86 -5.26 2.03 -7.57
C LEU A 86 -4.31 3.13 -8.05
N ASN A 87 -4.78 4.38 -8.10
CA ASN A 87 -3.92 5.52 -8.44
C ASN A 87 -2.81 5.65 -7.39
N VAL A 88 -1.58 5.97 -7.81
CA VAL A 88 -0.44 6.16 -6.90
C VAL A 88 -0.70 7.30 -5.90
N SER A 89 -1.49 8.32 -6.30
CA SER A 89 -1.99 9.37 -5.40
C SER A 89 -2.94 8.86 -4.30
N THR A 90 -3.50 7.66 -4.44
CA THR A 90 -4.30 6.99 -3.40
C THR A 90 -3.47 6.11 -2.48
N ILE A 91 -2.20 5.86 -2.84
CA ILE A 91 -1.23 5.02 -2.13
C ILE A 91 -0.34 5.86 -1.22
N LEU A 92 -0.02 7.10 -1.60
CA LEU A 92 0.74 8.00 -0.73
C LEU A 92 -0.19 8.78 0.21
N PRO A 93 0.27 9.15 1.42
CA PRO A 93 -0.38 10.19 2.21
C PRO A 93 -0.52 11.49 1.41
N LEU A 94 -1.51 12.31 1.75
CA LEU A 94 -1.73 13.60 1.10
C LEU A 94 -0.47 14.46 1.23
N CYS A 95 0.09 14.85 0.08
CA CYS A 95 1.31 15.62 -0.01
C CYS A 95 0.94 17.07 -0.34
N ASN A 96 1.31 17.99 0.54
CA ASN A 96 1.20 19.42 0.31
C ASN A 96 2.54 19.93 -0.26
N GLU A 97 2.59 20.16 -1.57
CA GLU A 97 3.83 20.60 -2.23
C GLU A 97 4.19 22.06 -1.93
N ASP A 98 3.21 22.87 -1.53
CA ASP A 98 3.36 24.30 -1.21
C ASP A 98 3.61 24.56 0.28
N ALA A 99 4.01 23.53 1.03
CA ALA A 99 4.28 23.65 2.45
C ALA A 99 5.56 24.45 2.73
N ASP A 100 5.47 25.45 3.61
CA ASP A 100 6.61 26.25 4.07
C ASP A 100 7.45 25.52 5.13
N LYS A 101 6.90 24.47 5.73
CA LYS A 101 7.57 23.64 6.74
C LYS A 101 7.47 22.14 6.43
N PRO A 102 8.47 21.33 6.81
CA PRO A 102 8.43 19.87 6.62
C PRO A 102 7.22 19.19 7.27
N GLU A 103 6.76 19.69 8.41
CA GLU A 103 5.59 19.20 9.15
C GLU A 103 4.28 19.31 8.36
N ASP A 104 4.19 20.33 7.51
CA ASP A 104 2.99 20.65 6.73
C ASP A 104 2.94 19.93 5.38
N VAL A 105 4.05 19.31 4.94
CA VAL A 105 4.09 18.50 3.70
C VAL A 105 3.22 17.26 3.84
N TYR A 106 3.28 16.61 5.00
CA TYR A 106 2.46 15.45 5.36
C TYR A 106 1.80 15.73 6.70
N LYS A 107 0.67 16.45 6.69
CA LYS A 107 0.02 16.88 7.94
C LYS A 107 -0.31 15.68 8.83
N PHE A 108 -0.03 15.83 10.11
CA PHE A 108 -0.29 14.79 11.10
C PHE A 108 -1.78 14.40 11.12
N GLU A 109 -2.68 15.37 11.01
CA GLU A 109 -4.14 15.17 11.02
C GLU A 109 -4.65 14.30 9.85
N ASP A 110 -3.95 14.33 8.71
CA ASP A 110 -4.28 13.49 7.54
C ASP A 110 -3.84 12.03 7.76
N ILE A 111 -2.85 11.81 8.63
CA ILE A 111 -2.35 10.50 9.01
C ILE A 111 -3.25 9.93 10.13
N LEU A 112 -3.42 10.69 11.21
CA LEU A 112 -4.24 10.39 12.38
C LEU A 112 -5.16 11.57 12.68
N SER A 113 -6.46 11.39 12.45
CA SER A 113 -7.44 12.41 12.83
C SER A 113 -7.49 12.56 14.35
N PRO A 114 -7.94 13.72 14.89
CA PRO A 114 -7.99 13.94 16.34
C PRO A 114 -8.73 12.84 17.10
N ALA A 115 -9.87 12.36 16.58
CA ALA A 115 -10.63 11.28 17.21
C ALA A 115 -9.90 9.94 17.20
N GLU A 116 -9.12 9.65 16.15
CA GLU A 116 -8.29 8.45 16.09
C GLU A 116 -7.11 8.57 17.06
N TYR A 117 -6.47 9.74 17.12
CA TYR A 117 -5.35 10.01 18.02
C TYR A 117 -5.75 9.90 19.49
N GLU A 118 -6.92 10.40 19.88
CA GLU A 118 -7.42 10.25 21.26
C GLU A 118 -7.71 8.79 21.62
N ALA A 119 -8.23 8.01 20.68
CA ALA A 119 -8.50 6.60 20.91
C ALA A 119 -7.21 5.77 21.15
N LEU A 120 -6.03 6.29 20.78
CA LEU A 120 -4.74 5.63 21.02
C LEU A 120 -4.24 5.77 22.46
N GLN A 121 -4.81 6.66 23.28
CA GLN A 121 -4.33 6.90 24.64
C GLN A 121 -4.32 5.62 25.50
N ALA A 122 -5.45 4.92 25.56
CA ALA A 122 -5.59 3.71 26.36
C ALA A 122 -4.63 2.58 25.93
N PRO A 123 -4.55 2.19 24.65
CA PRO A 123 -3.63 1.13 24.25
C PRO A 123 -2.14 1.55 24.29
N ALA A 124 -1.83 2.84 24.12
CA ALA A 124 -0.46 3.34 24.19
C ALA A 124 0.06 3.51 25.63
N ALA A 125 -0.80 3.50 26.65
CA ALA A 125 -0.38 3.57 28.06
C ALA A 125 0.62 2.46 28.43
N ALA A 126 0.52 1.29 27.79
CA ALA A 126 1.47 0.19 27.95
C ALA A 126 2.89 0.51 27.45
N PHE A 127 3.04 1.51 26.58
CA PHE A 127 4.34 1.99 26.09
C PHE A 127 4.88 3.15 26.92
N VAL A 128 4.01 3.93 27.56
CA VAL A 128 4.41 5.09 28.38
C VAL A 128 5.18 4.64 29.65
N ASN A 129 4.75 3.53 30.25
CA ASN A 129 5.31 3.01 31.50
C ASN A 129 6.24 1.80 31.30
N ILE A 130 6.64 1.52 30.07
CA ILE A 130 7.38 0.31 29.75
C ILE A 130 8.77 0.33 30.39
N THR A 131 9.16 -0.77 31.04
CA THR A 131 10.50 -0.90 31.65
C THR A 131 11.52 -1.45 30.66
N ALA A 132 12.81 -1.22 30.92
CA ALA A 132 13.89 -1.77 30.07
C ALA A 132 13.87 -3.31 30.02
N GLU A 133 13.45 -3.96 31.11
CA GLU A 133 13.27 -5.41 31.21
C GLU A 133 12.12 -5.91 30.35
N GLU A 134 11.00 -5.18 30.32
CA GLU A 134 9.87 -5.48 29.44
C GLU A 134 10.20 -5.27 27.96
N ILE A 135 11.01 -4.25 27.63
CA ILE A 135 11.54 -4.05 26.28
C ILE A 135 12.42 -5.24 25.87
N ALA A 136 13.32 -5.70 26.74
CA ALA A 136 14.18 -6.86 26.47
C ALA A 136 13.34 -8.13 26.22
N LYS A 137 12.36 -8.40 27.08
CA LYS A 137 11.43 -9.52 26.92
C LYS A 137 10.65 -9.45 25.60
N LYS A 138 10.12 -8.27 25.26
CA LYS A 138 9.38 -8.05 24.01
C LYS A 138 10.24 -8.17 22.76
N THR A 139 11.54 -7.89 22.89
CA THR A 139 12.55 -8.09 21.85
C THR A 139 12.79 -9.58 21.60
N GLU A 140 12.93 -10.38 22.67
CA GLU A 140 13.10 -11.84 22.60
C GLU A 140 11.87 -12.52 21.99
N ASP A 141 10.67 -12.09 22.40
CA ASP A 141 9.40 -12.61 21.89
C ASP A 141 9.11 -12.20 20.43
N LYS A 142 9.93 -11.32 19.82
CA LYS A 142 9.69 -10.67 18.51
C LYS A 142 8.27 -10.11 18.38
N SER A 143 7.75 -9.63 19.50
CA SER A 143 6.35 -9.22 19.64
C SER A 143 6.09 -7.83 19.06
N HIS A 144 7.13 -7.02 18.88
CA HIS A 144 7.08 -5.67 18.32
C HIS A 144 8.21 -5.47 17.29
N CYS A 145 8.05 -4.44 16.46
CA CYS A 145 9.00 -4.11 15.39
C CYS A 145 10.31 -3.53 15.95
N SER A 146 11.43 -3.76 15.27
CA SER A 146 12.76 -3.32 15.74
C SER A 146 12.84 -1.80 15.89
N PHE A 147 12.28 -1.05 14.94
CA PHE A 147 12.17 0.40 15.01
C PHE A 147 11.49 0.88 16.31
N VAL A 148 10.39 0.23 16.70
CA VAL A 148 9.63 0.61 17.88
C VAL A 148 10.42 0.35 19.15
N LEU A 149 11.09 -0.80 19.24
CA LEU A 149 11.91 -1.17 20.38
C LEU A 149 13.13 -0.26 20.55
N GLU A 150 13.73 0.20 19.46
CA GLU A 150 14.81 1.19 19.48
C GLU A 150 14.30 2.55 19.97
N GLU A 151 13.17 3.03 19.44
CA GLU A 151 12.61 4.33 19.81
C GLU A 151 12.06 4.39 21.25
N LEU A 152 11.59 3.26 21.80
CA LEU A 152 11.15 3.17 23.19
C LEU A 152 12.30 3.35 24.20
N LYS A 153 13.56 3.15 23.78
CA LYS A 153 14.72 3.44 24.64
C LYS A 153 15.00 4.94 24.77
N PHE A 154 14.53 5.73 23.81
CA PHE A 154 14.75 7.17 23.71
C PHE A 154 13.44 7.94 23.92
N LEU A 155 12.64 7.54 24.91
CA LEU A 155 11.43 8.26 25.28
C LEU A 155 11.78 9.61 25.93
N PRO A 156 11.11 10.71 25.53
CA PRO A 156 11.28 12.01 26.17
C PRO A 156 10.94 11.98 27.67
N THR A 157 11.60 12.86 28.44
CA THR A 157 11.28 13.06 29.86
C THR A 157 9.97 13.83 30.05
N ASP A 158 9.62 14.69 29.08
CA ASP A 158 8.37 15.45 29.09
C ASP A 158 7.15 14.53 28.91
N GLU A 159 6.17 14.65 29.81
CA GLU A 159 5.02 13.76 29.87
C GLU A 159 4.17 13.80 28.59
N LYS A 160 3.91 15.00 28.06
CA LYS A 160 3.10 15.18 26.84
C LYS A 160 3.82 14.63 25.61
N SER A 161 5.10 14.93 25.48
CA SER A 161 5.93 14.45 24.36
C SER A 161 6.12 12.94 24.42
N ARG A 162 6.24 12.37 25.64
CA ARG A 162 6.30 10.92 25.87
C ARG A 162 5.01 10.23 25.47
N ASP A 163 3.86 10.75 25.90
CA ASP A 163 2.54 10.22 25.52
C ASP A 163 2.34 10.31 24.00
N HIS A 164 2.67 11.44 23.38
CA HIS A 164 2.60 11.61 21.94
C HIS A 164 3.45 10.58 21.19
N LYS A 165 4.72 10.42 21.58
CA LYS A 165 5.63 9.43 20.99
C LYS A 165 5.11 8.02 21.17
N ALA A 166 4.61 7.66 22.36
CA ALA A 166 4.05 6.34 22.65
C ALA A 166 2.82 6.03 21.78
N ARG A 167 1.89 6.98 21.62
CA ARG A 167 0.72 6.82 20.74
C ARG A 167 1.13 6.60 19.28
N CYS A 168 2.08 7.39 18.78
CA CYS A 168 2.58 7.26 17.41
C CYS A 168 3.29 5.92 17.19
N LEU A 169 4.13 5.48 18.13
CA LEU A 169 4.83 4.19 18.09
C LEU A 169 3.86 3.00 18.11
N TRP A 170 2.82 3.07 18.94
CA TRP A 170 1.79 2.02 18.99
C TRP A 170 1.04 1.89 17.66
N PHE A 171 0.67 3.02 17.06
CA PHE A 171 -0.01 3.01 15.77
C PHE A 171 0.91 2.54 14.63
N LEU A 172 2.19 2.93 14.66
CA LEU A 172 3.20 2.45 13.72
C LEU A 172 3.38 0.93 13.82
N ASP A 173 3.53 0.37 15.02
CA ASP A 173 3.61 -1.08 15.24
C ASP A 173 2.36 -1.81 14.72
N THR A 174 1.18 -1.24 14.99
CA THR A 174 -0.11 -1.75 14.53
C THR A 174 -0.16 -1.79 13.00
N LEU A 175 0.28 -0.73 12.30
CA LEU A 175 0.33 -0.68 10.84
C LEU A 175 1.27 -1.76 10.27
N ILE A 176 2.45 -1.94 10.84
CA ILE A 176 3.42 -2.95 10.37
C ILE A 176 2.84 -4.36 10.58
N LYS A 177 2.32 -4.67 11.77
CA LYS A 177 1.66 -5.95 12.06
C LYS A 177 0.48 -6.21 11.15
N PHE A 178 -0.35 -5.18 10.94
CA PHE A 178 -1.48 -5.27 10.02
C PHE A 178 -1.00 -5.65 8.61
N SER A 179 0.10 -5.05 8.13
CA SER A 179 0.64 -5.32 6.78
C SER A 179 1.01 -6.77 6.49
N TYR A 180 1.22 -7.59 7.52
CA TYR A 180 1.52 -9.02 7.39
C TYR A 180 0.27 -9.90 7.18
N LEU A 181 -0.92 -9.37 7.46
CA LEU A 181 -2.17 -10.09 7.31
C LEU A 181 -2.53 -10.22 5.82
N LYS A 182 -2.16 -11.35 5.20
CA LYS A 182 -2.46 -11.59 3.78
C LYS A 182 -3.98 -11.55 3.54
N VAL A 183 -4.74 -12.42 4.19
CA VAL A 183 -6.21 -12.51 4.11
C VAL A 183 -6.82 -12.24 5.48
N ILE A 184 -7.77 -11.31 5.54
CA ILE A 184 -8.45 -10.93 6.78
C ILE A 184 -9.75 -11.72 6.89
N LYS A 185 -9.71 -12.78 7.71
CA LYS A 185 -10.86 -13.66 7.97
C LYS A 185 -11.69 -13.24 9.19
N LYS A 186 -11.08 -12.49 10.12
CA LYS A 186 -11.69 -12.11 11.40
C LYS A 186 -12.29 -10.71 11.32
N LYS A 187 -13.41 -10.49 12.02
CA LYS A 187 -14.05 -9.17 12.18
C LYS A 187 -13.13 -8.16 12.90
N TYR A 188 -12.24 -8.66 13.77
CA TYR A 188 -11.24 -7.87 14.51
C TYR A 188 -9.83 -8.41 14.23
N PRO A 189 -9.12 -7.90 13.21
CA PRO A 189 -7.82 -8.43 12.80
C PRO A 189 -6.71 -8.18 13.83
N MET A 190 -6.80 -7.09 14.60
CA MET A 190 -5.78 -6.65 15.56
C MET A 190 -6.09 -7.05 17.01
N GLY A 191 -7.11 -7.88 17.24
CA GLY A 191 -7.55 -8.28 18.59
C GLY A 191 -8.44 -7.26 19.30
N PRO A 192 -8.88 -7.56 20.53
CA PRO A 192 -9.80 -6.72 21.30
C PRO A 192 -9.13 -5.46 21.88
N GLU A 193 -7.81 -5.47 22.03
CA GLU A 193 -7.04 -4.33 22.55
C GLU A 193 -6.98 -3.15 21.56
N CYS A 194 -7.23 -3.41 20.26
CA CYS A 194 -7.24 -2.37 19.25
C CYS A 194 -8.58 -1.61 19.27
N PRO A 195 -8.57 -0.27 19.44
CA PRO A 195 -9.79 0.52 19.43
C PRO A 195 -10.58 0.35 18.12
N HIS A 196 -11.91 0.27 18.23
CA HIS A 196 -12.78 0.03 17.07
C HIS A 196 -12.60 1.10 15.98
N ILE A 197 -12.34 2.36 16.35
CA ILE A 197 -12.13 3.44 15.38
C ILE A 197 -10.87 3.20 14.53
N ILE A 198 -9.79 2.71 15.14
CA ILE A 198 -8.53 2.36 14.47
C ILE A 198 -8.73 1.13 13.60
N SER A 199 -9.36 0.08 14.12
CA SER A 199 -9.69 -1.12 13.33
C SER A 199 -10.53 -0.78 12.09
N ARG A 200 -11.51 0.13 12.23
CA ARG A 200 -12.32 0.63 11.12
C ARG A 200 -11.47 1.40 10.10
N LYS A 201 -10.55 2.28 10.54
CA LYS A 201 -9.61 2.98 9.65
C LYS A 201 -8.75 1.97 8.88
N LEU A 202 -8.19 0.98 9.57
CA LEU A 202 -7.35 -0.06 8.97
C LEU A 202 -8.07 -0.80 7.85
N MET A 203 -9.26 -1.31 8.16
CA MET A 203 -10.10 -2.04 7.23
C MET A 203 -10.54 -1.19 6.04
N LYS A 204 -10.87 0.09 6.26
CA LYS A 204 -11.38 0.98 5.19
C LYS A 204 -10.28 1.46 4.24
N ASN A 205 -9.10 1.78 4.78
CA ASN A 205 -8.09 2.53 4.03
C ASN A 205 -6.95 1.67 3.49
N PHE A 206 -6.71 0.49 4.10
CA PHE A 206 -5.55 -0.36 3.82
C PHE A 206 -5.91 -1.81 3.46
N THR A 207 -7.16 -2.08 3.07
CA THR A 207 -7.56 -3.38 2.54
C THR A 207 -8.15 -3.26 1.14
N SER A 208 -8.15 -4.36 0.40
CA SER A 208 -8.84 -4.49 -0.87
C SER A 208 -9.75 -5.71 -0.83
N LEU A 209 -10.93 -5.59 -1.44
CA LEU A 209 -11.84 -6.71 -1.59
C LEU A 209 -11.30 -7.67 -2.66
N THR A 210 -11.33 -8.96 -2.35
CA THR A 210 -11.06 -10.05 -3.28
C THR A 210 -12.24 -11.01 -3.30
N TYR A 211 -12.48 -11.62 -4.46
CA TYR A 211 -13.48 -12.67 -4.61
C TYR A 211 -12.76 -14.01 -4.75
N ASN A 212 -12.96 -14.90 -3.79
CA ASN A 212 -12.37 -16.23 -3.82
C ASN A 212 -13.40 -17.26 -3.38
N ASN A 213 -13.54 -18.34 -4.17
CA ASN A 213 -14.45 -19.46 -3.93
C ASN A 213 -15.87 -19.03 -3.50
N GLY A 214 -16.51 -18.12 -4.25
CA GLY A 214 -17.89 -17.70 -3.94
C GLY A 214 -18.03 -16.66 -2.84
N SER A 215 -16.96 -16.29 -2.13
CA SER A 215 -16.99 -15.39 -0.98
C SER A 215 -16.17 -14.12 -1.22
N VAL A 216 -16.71 -12.97 -0.79
CA VAL A 216 -15.99 -11.70 -0.77
C VAL A 216 -15.19 -11.60 0.53
N GLN A 217 -13.87 -11.40 0.42
CA GLN A 217 -12.96 -11.31 1.57
C GLN A 217 -12.08 -10.06 1.47
N ASN A 218 -11.58 -9.57 2.60
CA ASN A 218 -10.59 -8.50 2.64
C ASN A 218 -9.18 -9.09 2.57
N LEU A 219 -8.34 -8.49 1.72
CA LEU A 219 -6.94 -8.88 1.51
C LEU A 219 -6.05 -7.63 1.60
N ILE A 220 -4.83 -7.79 2.12
CA ILE A 220 -3.79 -6.78 1.96
C ILE A 220 -3.01 -7.09 0.68
N SER A 221 -3.38 -6.39 -0.38
CA SER A 221 -2.70 -6.44 -1.67
C SER A 221 -1.32 -5.76 -1.62
N ALA A 222 -0.49 -5.99 -2.64
CA ALA A 222 0.84 -5.36 -2.72
C ALA A 222 0.77 -3.82 -2.74
N SER A 223 -0.26 -3.24 -3.36
CA SER A 223 -0.51 -1.80 -3.34
C SER A 223 -0.93 -1.31 -1.96
N MET A 224 -1.77 -2.06 -1.23
CA MET A 224 -2.11 -1.74 0.15
C MET A 224 -0.90 -1.82 1.07
N LYS A 225 -0.04 -2.84 0.90
CA LYS A 225 1.24 -2.92 1.61
C LYS A 225 2.11 -1.69 1.35
N THR A 226 2.18 -1.25 0.09
CA THR A 226 2.91 -0.03 -0.31
C THR A 226 2.32 1.22 0.37
N LYS A 227 0.98 1.32 0.45
CA LYS A 227 0.29 2.41 1.14
C LYS A 227 0.58 2.42 2.63
N ILE A 228 0.51 1.26 3.28
CA ILE A 228 0.86 1.11 4.69
C ILE A 228 2.30 1.57 4.92
N THR A 229 3.25 1.15 4.07
CA THR A 229 4.66 1.59 4.17
C THR A 229 4.79 3.10 4.09
N ALA A 230 4.09 3.75 3.15
CA ALA A 230 4.15 5.20 3.04
C ALA A 230 3.61 5.92 4.29
N TYR A 231 2.53 5.40 4.90
CA TYR A 231 2.02 5.90 6.17
C TYR A 231 2.97 5.64 7.35
N VAL A 232 3.62 4.48 7.39
CA VAL A 232 4.65 4.13 8.39
C VAL A 232 5.84 5.10 8.30
N ILE A 233 6.33 5.39 7.09
CA ILE A 233 7.40 6.37 6.89
C ILE A 233 6.93 7.76 7.34
N ALA A 234 5.72 8.18 6.97
CA ALA A 234 5.19 9.49 7.37
C ALA A 234 5.10 9.64 8.91
N LEU A 235 4.64 8.61 9.61
CA LEU A 235 4.63 8.58 11.08
C LEU A 235 6.04 8.62 11.66
N ALA A 236 6.96 7.82 11.12
CA ALA A 236 8.34 7.79 11.59
C ALA A 236 9.03 9.15 11.42
N LEU A 237 8.71 9.90 10.35
CA LEU A 237 9.19 11.27 10.16
C LEU A 237 8.67 12.21 11.25
N HIS A 238 7.39 12.11 11.64
CA HIS A 238 6.85 12.91 12.74
C HIS A 238 7.44 12.54 14.11
N ILE A 239 7.83 11.27 14.30
CA ILE A 239 8.47 10.81 15.56
C ILE A 239 9.92 11.31 15.68
N ASN A 240 10.66 11.34 14.57
CA ASN A 240 12.11 11.56 14.55
C ASN A 240 12.51 12.87 13.83
N ASN A 241 11.81 13.97 14.10
CA ASN A 241 12.16 15.31 13.59
C ASN A 241 12.42 15.35 12.07
N PHE A 242 11.54 14.70 11.29
CA PHE A 242 11.58 14.63 9.83
C PHE A 242 12.78 13.88 9.22
N GLN A 243 13.36 12.95 9.99
CA GLN A 243 14.40 12.04 9.55
C GLN A 243 14.15 10.63 10.07
N THR A 244 14.27 9.60 9.23
CA THR A 244 14.06 8.21 9.66
C THR A 244 15.02 7.26 8.98
N ASP A 245 15.40 6.20 9.69
CA ASP A 245 16.18 5.10 9.11
C ASP A 245 15.29 4.18 8.26
N LEU A 246 15.51 4.21 6.95
CA LEU A 246 14.76 3.40 5.99
C LEU A 246 15.20 1.94 6.00
N THR A 247 16.42 1.64 6.42
CA THR A 247 16.95 0.27 6.51
C THR A 247 16.26 -0.50 7.63
N VAL A 248 16.07 0.12 8.81
CA VAL A 248 15.34 -0.48 9.93
C VAL A 248 13.88 -0.74 9.55
N LEU A 249 13.20 0.28 9.00
CA LEU A 249 11.81 0.14 8.53
C LEU A 249 11.67 -0.85 7.38
N GLN A 250 12.68 -1.03 6.53
CA GLN A 250 12.67 -2.01 5.45
C GLN A 250 12.65 -3.44 6.00
N ASN A 251 13.49 -3.70 6.99
CA ASN A 251 13.59 -5.01 7.65
C ASN A 251 12.27 -5.33 8.35
N ASP A 252 11.73 -4.37 9.10
CA ASP A 252 10.43 -4.50 9.75
C ASP A 252 9.31 -4.68 8.71
N MET A 253 9.27 -3.96 7.60
CA MET A 253 8.22 -4.15 6.59
C MET A 253 8.41 -5.41 5.73
N LYS A 254 9.54 -6.13 5.86
CA LYS A 254 9.94 -7.26 5.00
C LYS A 254 9.79 -6.89 3.53
N LEU A 255 10.42 -5.78 3.15
CA LEU A 255 10.42 -5.24 1.79
C LEU A 255 11.78 -5.36 1.14
N GLN A 256 11.78 -5.42 -0.19
CA GLN A 256 13.01 -5.25 -0.96
C GLN A 256 13.50 -3.81 -0.83
N GLU A 257 14.82 -3.63 -0.79
CA GLU A 257 15.48 -2.33 -0.67
C GLU A 257 15.07 -1.35 -1.77
N SER A 258 14.98 -1.82 -3.02
CA SER A 258 14.52 -1.02 -4.16
C SER A 258 13.12 -0.44 -3.90
N ARG A 259 12.19 -1.28 -3.45
CA ARG A 259 10.81 -0.90 -3.14
C ARG A 259 10.74 0.17 -2.05
N MET A 260 11.53 0.03 -0.98
CA MET A 260 11.59 1.04 0.08
C MET A 260 12.10 2.37 -0.47
N THR A 261 13.18 2.36 -1.25
CA THR A 261 13.72 3.59 -1.85
C THR A 261 12.79 4.23 -2.86
N ASP A 262 12.01 3.45 -3.62
CA ASP A 262 11.04 3.97 -4.58
C ASP A 262 9.88 4.65 -3.88
N ILE A 263 9.38 4.08 -2.77
CA ILE A 263 8.34 4.71 -1.94
C ILE A 263 8.87 6.00 -1.33
N ALA A 264 10.07 5.99 -0.73
CA ALA A 264 10.68 7.18 -0.14
C ALA A 264 10.88 8.32 -1.17
N ARG A 265 11.34 7.99 -2.39
CA ARG A 265 11.44 8.98 -3.48
C ARG A 265 10.08 9.49 -3.94
N ALA A 266 9.08 8.61 -4.02
CA ALA A 266 7.71 9.01 -4.35
C ALA A 266 7.14 9.95 -3.29
N MET A 267 7.54 9.78 -2.03
CA MET A 267 7.25 10.67 -0.90
C MET A 267 8.16 11.92 -0.83
N ARG A 268 8.91 12.23 -1.90
CA ARG A 268 9.79 13.40 -1.98
C ARG A 268 10.88 13.45 -0.89
N LEU A 269 11.28 12.29 -0.34
CA LEU A 269 12.35 12.23 0.65
C LEU A 269 13.73 12.30 0.00
N LYS A 270 14.64 13.03 0.64
CA LYS A 270 16.06 12.99 0.33
C LYS A 270 16.65 11.75 1.00
N ILE A 271 17.30 10.89 0.21
CA ILE A 271 17.91 9.66 0.71
C ILE A 271 19.42 9.87 0.80
N SER A 272 19.97 9.77 2.01
CA SER A 272 21.42 9.80 2.27
C SER A 272 21.90 8.44 2.79
N LYS A 273 23.13 8.06 2.45
CA LYS A 273 23.79 6.89 3.01
C LYS A 273 24.66 7.34 4.19
N VAL A 274 24.44 6.74 5.35
CA VAL A 274 25.30 6.92 6.51
C VAL A 274 26.12 5.64 6.69
N LYS A 275 27.45 5.79 6.71
CA LYS A 275 28.36 4.71 7.10
C LYS A 275 28.21 4.50 8.60
N GLY A 276 28.02 3.26 9.03
CA GLY A 276 27.96 2.92 10.44
C GLY A 276 29.23 3.39 11.15
N LEU A 277 29.08 4.01 12.33
CA LEU A 277 30.22 4.34 13.17
C LEU A 277 30.84 3.02 13.68
N LEU A 278 32.16 2.92 13.54
CA LEU A 278 33.10 1.85 13.90
C LEU A 278 32.59 0.76 14.88
N GLY A 279 32.60 -0.51 14.45
CA GLY A 279 32.88 -1.63 15.38
C GLY A 279 32.00 -2.89 15.36
N LEU A 280 31.03 -3.06 14.44
CA LEU A 280 30.25 -4.31 14.36
C LEU A 280 30.14 -4.80 12.91
N GLU A 281 30.39 -6.10 12.72
CA GLU A 281 30.68 -6.84 11.47
C GLU A 281 29.59 -6.88 10.38
N ASN A 282 28.68 -5.91 10.30
CA ASN A 282 27.78 -5.76 9.15
C ASN A 282 27.84 -4.33 8.62
N ASP A 283 28.75 -4.08 7.68
CA ASP A 283 28.95 -2.81 6.95
C ASP A 283 27.80 -2.52 5.95
N HIS A 284 26.56 -2.64 6.42
CA HIS A 284 25.39 -2.23 5.68
C HIS A 284 25.24 -0.72 5.85
N ASN A 285 25.65 0.05 4.84
CA ASN A 285 25.39 1.48 4.77
C ASN A 285 23.89 1.75 5.04
N HIS A 286 23.60 2.35 6.19
CA HIS A 286 22.24 2.71 6.58
C HIS A 286 21.72 3.80 5.65
N LYS A 287 20.46 3.70 5.22
CA LYS A 287 19.81 4.71 4.39
C LYS A 287 18.90 5.55 5.24
N LEU A 288 19.23 6.83 5.38
CA LEU A 288 18.37 7.79 6.07
C LEU A 288 17.50 8.50 5.03
N GLY A 289 16.20 8.54 5.29
CA GLY A 289 15.23 9.35 4.58
C GLY A 289 14.98 10.63 5.37
N THR A 290 15.22 11.78 4.76
CA THR A 290 14.99 13.09 5.35
C THR A 290 13.98 13.87 4.51
N LEU A 291 13.01 14.50 5.17
CA LEU A 291 12.08 15.42 4.53
C LEU A 291 12.61 16.85 4.74
N SER A 292 13.12 17.45 3.67
CA SER A 292 13.70 18.79 3.69
C SER A 292 13.10 19.66 2.59
N LEU A 293 12.89 20.94 2.88
CA LEU A 293 12.47 21.93 1.90
C LEU A 293 13.69 22.65 1.30
N PRO A 294 13.67 23.00 0.00
CA PRO A 294 12.62 22.73 -0.98
C PRO A 294 12.56 21.24 -1.40
N LEU A 295 11.36 20.78 -1.77
CA LEU A 295 11.12 19.38 -2.13
C LEU A 295 11.91 18.96 -3.39
N PRO A 296 12.50 17.75 -3.43
CA PRO A 296 13.18 17.24 -4.61
C PRO A 296 12.23 17.12 -5.83
N VAL A 297 12.67 17.64 -6.97
CA VAL A 297 11.96 17.48 -8.26
C VAL A 297 11.99 16.01 -8.67
N GLN A 298 10.81 15.41 -8.90
CA GLN A 298 10.72 14.05 -9.41
C GLN A 298 11.27 14.00 -10.84
N LYS A 299 12.41 13.32 -11.03
CA LYS A 299 12.88 12.94 -12.37
C LYS A 299 11.96 11.84 -12.88
N ALA A 300 11.10 12.17 -13.85
CA ALA A 300 10.28 11.17 -14.53
C ALA A 300 11.20 10.08 -15.14
N SER A 301 11.09 8.85 -14.66
CA SER A 301 11.79 7.72 -15.27
C SER A 301 11.18 7.46 -16.65
N GLY A 302 11.93 7.82 -17.69
CA GLY A 302 11.50 7.83 -19.10
C GLY A 302 11.33 6.45 -19.73
N ASN A 303 10.56 5.55 -19.13
CA ASN A 303 10.20 4.26 -19.72
C ASN A 303 8.69 4.19 -20.01
N GLN A 304 8.19 5.11 -20.83
CA GLN A 304 6.90 4.91 -21.48
C GLN A 304 7.05 3.82 -22.55
N GLN A 305 6.74 2.57 -22.18
CA GLN A 305 6.57 1.50 -23.17
C GLN A 305 5.44 1.90 -24.12
N LYS A 306 5.80 2.17 -25.38
CA LYS A 306 4.91 2.64 -26.45
C LYS A 306 3.78 1.62 -26.71
N ARG A 307 2.57 1.88 -26.21
CA ARG A 307 1.35 1.09 -26.50
C ARG A 307 0.46 1.81 -27.53
N LYS A 308 -0.17 1.05 -28.43
CA LYS A 308 -1.12 1.61 -29.43
C LYS A 308 -2.55 1.32 -28.98
N LYS A 309 -3.37 2.36 -28.88
CA LYS A 309 -4.80 2.28 -28.57
C LYS A 309 -5.58 1.74 -29.78
N MET A 310 -6.55 0.87 -29.56
CA MET A 310 -7.54 0.52 -30.58
C MET A 310 -8.72 1.50 -30.47
N ASN A 311 -9.18 2.01 -31.61
CA ASN A 311 -10.39 2.82 -31.72
C ASN A 311 -11.61 1.91 -31.77
#